data_AF-A0A0E3RYK6-F1
#
_entry.id   AF-A0A0E3RYK6-F1
#
_cell.length_a   1.000
_cell.length_b   1.000
_cell.length_c   1.000
_cell.angle_alpha   90.00
_cell.angle_beta   90.00
_cell.angle_gamma   90.00
#
_symmetry.space_group_name_H-M   'P 1'
#
loop_
_entity.id
_entity.type
_entity.pdbx_description
1 polymer ?
#
loop_
_entity_poly.entity_id
_entity_poly.type
_entity_poly.pdbx_seq_one_letter_code
_entity_poly.pdbx_strand_id
1 'polypeptide(L)'
;MYPKIGHVSLHKSLIFAVSQDIAAKRGCRAAALKTGRSCHMYEDFGTILNRGFKTWVRNLNICIPYVLNFFINLILFVFFFVLIGALLYVSGSMNVVDPAVLTNEEIYSMIWDGFKNNIPVSVALVLAFFLLSMILQAFFTAGAIGMAKKASETGDTVFSDMFRSGWKNSFRLFLTSLLLALMVLAGIVFIVPGALTIGDLNSLVHNPGLPVKGMGVLGAGVMLWTVYLLVISILFSLAPYALVIDELDPLDALKAGYGFFMSNKLDVFFLWTFSVGLAFVNGFIGELLGSEILLVSIITYFVPMIILQPFTAVLWTRLYLLGEERKLYNPDDLLSGPDGL
;
A
#
# COMPACT_ATOMS: atom_id res chain seq x y z
N MET A 1 -65.70 -35.40 -17.57
CA MET A 1 -64.72 -35.29 -18.67
C MET A 1 -64.50 -33.81 -18.95
N TYR A 2 -63.47 -33.23 -18.33
CA TYR A 2 -62.94 -31.87 -18.53
C TYR A 2 -61.50 -31.89 -17.99
N PRO A 3 -60.47 -31.54 -18.78
CA PRO A 3 -59.19 -31.14 -18.22
C PRO A 3 -59.08 -29.61 -18.20
N LYS A 4 -58.77 -29.07 -17.01
CA LYS A 4 -58.33 -27.68 -16.83
C LYS A 4 -56.94 -27.51 -17.45
N ILE A 5 -56.84 -26.68 -18.48
CA ILE A 5 -55.56 -26.18 -19.01
C ILE A 5 -55.11 -25.04 -18.09
N GLY A 6 -53.86 -25.13 -17.61
CA GLY A 6 -53.24 -24.19 -16.69
C GLY A 6 -53.05 -22.80 -17.32
N HIS A 7 -53.36 -21.77 -16.53
CA HIS A 7 -53.01 -20.40 -16.85
C HIS A 7 -51.54 -20.17 -16.48
N VAL A 8 -50.65 -20.24 -17.48
CA VAL A 8 -49.27 -19.76 -17.36
C VAL A 8 -49.31 -18.23 -17.39
N SER A 9 -48.99 -17.57 -16.28
CA SER A 9 -48.73 -16.13 -16.22
C SER A 9 -47.25 -15.88 -15.96
N LEU A 10 -46.44 -15.99 -17.02
CA LEU A 10 -45.02 -15.66 -17.03
C LEU A 10 -44.78 -14.68 -18.19
N HIS A 11 -45.21 -13.44 -18.04
CA HIS A 11 -44.83 -12.37 -18.98
C HIS A 11 -44.98 -10.94 -18.42
N LYS A 12 -44.68 -10.73 -17.12
CA LYS A 12 -44.45 -9.38 -16.55
C LYS A 12 -42.96 -9.02 -16.39
N SER A 13 -42.03 -9.82 -16.92
CA SER A 13 -40.63 -9.81 -16.46
C SER A 13 -39.57 -9.13 -17.33
N LEU A 14 -39.87 -8.56 -18.51
CA LEU A 14 -38.79 -7.97 -19.33
C LEU A 14 -39.09 -6.55 -19.82
N ILE A 15 -40.31 -6.28 -20.27
CA ILE A 15 -40.62 -5.03 -20.97
C ILE A 15 -40.61 -3.82 -20.01
N PHE A 16 -41.01 -4.02 -18.76
CA PHE A 16 -41.03 -2.95 -17.75
C PHE A 16 -39.63 -2.63 -17.19
N ALA A 17 -38.79 -3.65 -17.01
CA ALA A 17 -37.39 -3.48 -16.60
C ALA A 17 -36.56 -2.81 -17.72
N VAL A 18 -36.79 -3.21 -18.97
CA VAL A 18 -36.14 -2.62 -20.14
C VAL A 18 -36.59 -1.16 -20.35
N SER A 19 -37.86 -0.81 -20.08
CA SER A 19 -38.31 0.58 -20.24
C SER A 19 -37.75 1.51 -19.16
N GLN A 20 -37.60 1.05 -17.92
CA GLN A 20 -36.94 1.81 -16.86
C GLN A 20 -35.44 2.00 -17.11
N ASP A 21 -34.75 0.97 -17.61
CA ASP A 21 -33.32 1.06 -17.97
C ASP A 21 -33.10 2.02 -19.16
N ILE A 22 -33.99 2.02 -20.15
CA ILE A 22 -33.94 2.96 -21.29
C ILE A 22 -34.25 4.39 -20.84
N ALA A 23 -35.21 4.59 -19.94
CA ALA A 23 -35.55 5.91 -19.40
C ALA A 23 -34.41 6.48 -18.54
N ALA A 24 -33.77 5.66 -17.70
CA ALA A 24 -32.60 6.03 -16.92
C ALA A 24 -31.41 6.40 -17.82
N LYS A 25 -31.12 5.60 -18.86
CA LYS A 25 -30.06 5.88 -19.85
C LYS A 25 -30.29 7.16 -20.64
N ARG A 26 -31.54 7.51 -20.96
CA ARG A 26 -31.88 8.77 -21.65
C ARG A 26 -31.73 9.99 -20.75
N GLY A 27 -32.13 9.90 -19.48
CA GLY A 27 -31.90 10.96 -18.49
C GLY A 27 -30.40 11.21 -18.24
N CYS A 28 -29.62 10.12 -18.15
CA CYS A 28 -28.17 10.17 -17.98
C CYS A 28 -27.43 10.87 -19.13
N ARG A 29 -27.82 10.58 -20.39
CA ARG A 29 -27.23 11.24 -21.57
C ARG A 29 -27.49 12.74 -21.61
N ALA A 30 -28.67 13.19 -21.17
CA ALA A 30 -29.00 14.60 -21.13
C ALA A 30 -28.19 15.38 -20.07
N ALA A 31 -27.89 14.76 -18.93
CA ALA A 31 -27.07 15.34 -17.87
C ALA A 31 -25.56 15.37 -18.22
N ALA A 32 -25.06 14.33 -18.88
CA ALA A 32 -23.67 14.24 -19.32
C ALA A 32 -23.31 15.30 -20.38
N LEU A 33 -24.24 15.60 -21.29
CA LEU A 33 -24.07 16.62 -22.34
C LEU A 33 -24.02 18.06 -21.80
N LYS A 34 -24.58 18.31 -20.61
CA LYS A 34 -24.57 19.64 -19.96
C LYS A 34 -23.36 19.88 -19.06
N THR A 35 -22.71 18.82 -18.59
CA THR A 35 -21.67 18.91 -17.53
C THR A 35 -20.31 18.39 -17.96
N GLY A 36 -20.19 17.75 -19.13
CA GLY A 36 -18.94 17.14 -19.59
C GLY A 36 -18.46 15.97 -18.73
N ARG A 37 -19.31 15.41 -17.86
CA ARG A 37 -19.02 14.26 -16.99
C ARG A 37 -19.77 13.02 -17.47
N SER A 38 -19.06 11.89 -17.61
CA SER A 38 -19.66 10.59 -17.91
C SER A 38 -20.60 10.16 -16.79
N CYS A 39 -21.73 9.57 -17.17
CA CYS A 39 -22.76 9.13 -16.25
C CYS A 39 -22.36 7.79 -15.61
N HIS A 40 -21.40 7.85 -14.68
CA HIS A 40 -21.12 6.72 -13.81
C HIS A 40 -22.19 6.65 -12.73
N MET A 41 -22.66 5.43 -12.42
CA MET A 41 -23.33 5.15 -11.16
C MET A 41 -22.27 5.22 -10.06
N TYR A 42 -21.86 6.44 -9.73
CA TYR A 42 -20.72 6.72 -8.86
C TYR A 42 -21.23 6.68 -7.41
N GLU A 43 -20.75 5.72 -6.60
CA GLU A 43 -20.87 5.83 -5.15
C GLU A 43 -20.15 7.14 -4.75
N ASP A 44 -20.85 8.07 -4.09
CA ASP A 44 -20.20 9.24 -3.50
C ASP A 44 -19.01 8.78 -2.64
N PHE A 45 -17.93 9.57 -2.55
CA PHE A 45 -16.74 9.21 -1.77
C PHE A 45 -17.11 8.83 -0.33
N GLY A 46 -18.10 9.52 0.26
CA GLY A 46 -18.65 9.16 1.57
C GLY A 46 -19.34 7.79 1.61
N THR A 47 -19.96 7.35 0.51
CA THR A 47 -20.53 6.00 0.37
C THR A 47 -19.43 4.95 0.26
N ILE A 48 -18.36 5.22 -0.49
CA ILE A 48 -17.18 4.33 -0.57
C ILE A 48 -16.57 4.13 0.82
N LEU A 49 -16.41 5.20 1.60
CA LEU A 49 -15.91 5.14 2.96
C LEU A 49 -16.83 4.33 3.88
N ASN A 50 -18.14 4.63 3.89
CA ASN A 50 -19.10 3.96 4.76
C ASN A 50 -19.21 2.46 4.43
N ARG A 51 -19.35 2.11 3.15
CA ARG A 51 -19.44 0.71 2.71
C ARG A 51 -18.12 -0.02 2.91
N GLY A 52 -16.98 0.63 2.63
CA GLY A 52 -15.66 0.08 2.92
C GLY A 52 -15.44 -0.21 4.40
N PHE A 53 -15.87 0.68 5.28
CA PHE A 53 -15.81 0.48 6.73
C PHE A 53 -16.69 -0.70 7.17
N LYS A 54 -17.94 -0.78 6.69
CA LYS A 54 -18.83 -1.93 6.96
C LYS A 54 -18.20 -3.25 6.46
N THR A 55 -17.61 -3.27 5.27
CA THR A 55 -16.92 -4.44 4.72
C THR A 55 -15.74 -4.86 5.58
N TRP A 56 -14.91 -3.91 6.04
CA TRP A 56 -13.76 -4.18 6.91
C TRP A 56 -14.17 -4.71 8.28
N VAL A 57 -15.12 -4.07 8.97
CA VAL A 57 -15.56 -4.48 10.32
C VAL A 57 -16.18 -5.88 10.31
N ARG A 58 -16.91 -6.25 9.25
CA ARG A 58 -17.42 -7.62 9.09
C ARG A 58 -16.32 -8.63 8.82
N ASN A 59 -15.20 -8.20 8.25
CA ASN A 59 -14.10 -9.05 7.78
C ASN A 59 -12.76 -8.70 8.44
N LEU A 60 -12.69 -8.80 9.77
CA LEU A 60 -11.45 -8.57 10.53
C LEU A 60 -10.30 -9.53 10.12
N ASN A 61 -10.62 -10.63 9.44
CA ASN A 61 -9.62 -11.53 8.86
C ASN A 61 -8.71 -10.83 7.83
N ILE A 62 -9.12 -9.71 7.23
CA ILE A 62 -8.28 -8.90 6.32
C ILE A 62 -7.05 -8.32 7.05
N CYS A 63 -7.08 -8.26 8.39
CA CYS A 63 -5.92 -7.86 9.20
C CYS A 63 -4.82 -8.93 9.25
N ILE A 64 -5.15 -10.21 9.04
CA ILE A 64 -4.20 -11.34 9.17
C ILE A 64 -2.94 -11.18 8.30
N PRO A 65 -3.04 -10.84 6.98
CA PRO A 65 -1.85 -10.62 6.16
C PRO A 65 -0.88 -9.61 6.75
N TYR A 66 -1.36 -8.51 7.34
CA TYR A 66 -0.52 -7.45 7.89
C TYR A 66 0.18 -7.89 9.18
N VAL A 67 -0.55 -8.59 10.06
CA VAL A 67 0.00 -9.15 11.30
C VAL A 67 1.07 -10.20 10.99
N LEU A 68 0.80 -11.11 10.06
CA LEU A 68 1.79 -12.11 9.64
C LEU A 68 3.00 -11.47 8.97
N ASN A 69 2.80 -10.49 8.10
CA ASN A 69 3.88 -9.72 7.49
C ASN A 69 4.78 -9.08 8.55
N PHE A 70 4.20 -8.49 9.60
CA PHE A 70 4.96 -7.91 10.70
C PHE A 70 5.86 -8.93 11.41
N PHE A 71 5.29 -10.05 11.90
CA PHE A 71 6.08 -11.04 12.63
C PHE A 71 7.15 -11.70 11.78
N ILE A 72 6.86 -11.95 10.49
CA ILE A 72 7.85 -12.52 9.57
C ILE A 72 8.98 -11.53 9.29
N ASN A 73 8.67 -10.24 9.07
CA ASN A 73 9.70 -9.22 8.91
C ASN A 73 10.50 -9.00 10.21
N LEU A 74 9.88 -9.15 11.38
CA LEU A 74 10.59 -9.10 12.67
C LEU A 74 11.61 -10.24 12.79
N ILE A 75 11.22 -11.48 12.47
CA ILE A 75 12.13 -12.63 12.47
C ILE A 75 13.27 -12.40 11.48
N LEU A 76 12.93 -11.93 10.27
CA LEU A 76 13.90 -11.63 9.22
C LEU A 76 14.89 -10.55 9.67
N PHE A 77 14.40 -9.49 10.32
CA PHE A 77 15.20 -8.41 10.87
C PHE A 77 16.18 -8.93 11.93
N VAL A 78 15.70 -9.71 12.92
CA VAL A 78 16.58 -10.31 13.92
C VAL A 78 17.66 -11.18 13.26
N PHE A 79 17.27 -12.01 12.29
CA PHE A 79 18.22 -12.86 11.57
C PHE A 79 19.26 -12.06 10.77
N PHE A 80 18.84 -10.95 10.13
CA PHE A 80 19.73 -10.02 9.46
C PHE A 80 20.78 -9.45 10.42
N PHE A 81 20.35 -8.93 11.58
CA PHE A 81 21.25 -8.33 12.57
C PHE A 81 22.23 -9.34 13.17
N VAL A 82 21.78 -10.58 13.41
CA VAL A 82 22.67 -11.66 13.86
C VAL A 82 23.72 -11.98 12.81
N LEU A 83 23.32 -12.15 11.54
CA LEU A 83 24.26 -12.50 10.46
C LEU A 83 25.24 -11.37 10.15
N ILE A 84 24.77 -10.13 10.02
CA ILE A 84 25.66 -8.99 9.76
C ILE A 84 26.56 -8.75 10.97
N GLY A 85 26.04 -8.86 12.20
CA GLY A 85 26.84 -8.76 13.42
C GLY A 85 27.96 -9.80 13.47
N ALA A 86 27.65 -11.06 13.14
CA ALA A 86 28.63 -12.13 13.06
C ALA A 86 29.70 -11.88 11.97
N LEU A 87 29.28 -11.46 10.78
CA LEU A 87 30.19 -11.11 9.67
C LEU A 87 31.18 -10.01 10.08
N LEU A 88 30.64 -8.92 10.66
CA LEU A 88 31.42 -7.76 11.05
C LEU A 88 32.34 -8.08 12.24
N TYR A 89 31.86 -8.89 13.20
CA TYR A 89 32.65 -9.33 14.35
C TYR A 89 33.86 -10.17 13.94
N VAL A 90 33.64 -11.20 13.10
CA VAL A 90 34.72 -12.10 12.63
C VAL A 90 35.81 -11.34 11.88
N SER A 91 35.46 -10.23 11.21
CA SER A 91 36.42 -9.43 10.45
C SER A 91 37.02 -8.23 11.19
N GLY A 92 36.37 -7.72 12.24
CA GLY A 92 36.79 -6.52 12.96
C GLY A 92 37.86 -6.78 14.01
N SER A 93 37.89 -7.97 14.63
CA SER A 93 38.96 -8.36 15.56
C SER A 93 38.96 -9.86 15.82
N MET A 94 40.09 -10.55 15.54
CA MET A 94 40.31 -11.93 16.02
C MET A 94 40.64 -12.00 17.52
N ASN A 95 40.79 -10.85 18.20
CA ASN A 95 41.02 -10.78 19.63
C ASN A 95 39.66 -10.77 20.35
N VAL A 96 39.46 -11.73 21.27
CA VAL A 96 38.29 -11.78 22.14
C VAL A 96 38.37 -10.58 23.08
N VAL A 97 37.77 -9.46 22.69
CA VAL A 97 37.62 -8.29 23.56
C VAL A 97 36.32 -8.47 24.34
N ASP A 98 36.41 -8.34 25.67
CA ASP A 98 35.25 -8.41 26.55
C ASP A 98 34.25 -7.30 26.18
N PRO A 99 33.02 -7.65 25.74
CA PRO A 99 32.02 -6.67 25.31
C PRO A 99 31.65 -5.66 26.40
N ALA A 100 31.91 -5.97 27.67
CA ALA A 100 31.62 -5.10 28.80
C ALA A 100 32.64 -3.94 28.97
N VAL A 101 33.77 -3.98 28.26
CA VAL A 101 34.88 -3.02 28.42
C VAL A 101 35.04 -2.12 27.18
N LEU A 102 34.32 -2.41 26.10
CA LEU A 102 34.38 -1.65 24.85
C LEU A 102 33.69 -0.28 25.00
N THR A 103 34.42 0.78 24.63
CA THR A 103 33.86 2.12 24.48
C THR A 103 33.01 2.21 23.20
N ASN A 104 32.06 3.15 23.16
CA ASN A 104 31.20 3.37 21.98
C ASN A 104 32.02 3.65 20.69
N GLU A 105 33.16 4.31 20.85
CA GLU A 105 34.08 4.66 19.76
C GLU A 105 34.74 3.40 19.17
N GLU A 106 35.17 2.48 20.02
CA GLU A 106 35.77 1.20 19.62
C GLU A 106 34.74 0.28 18.94
N ILE A 107 33.49 0.25 19.43
CA ILE A 107 32.39 -0.49 18.79
C ILE A 107 32.14 0.06 17.39
N TYR A 108 32.07 1.39 17.24
CA TYR A 108 31.87 2.02 15.95
C TYR A 108 33.00 1.70 14.97
N SER A 109 34.27 1.83 15.40
CA SER A 109 35.41 1.51 14.55
C SER A 109 35.42 0.04 14.15
N MET A 110 35.09 -0.87 15.08
CA MET A 110 35.04 -2.31 14.80
C MET A 110 33.97 -2.66 13.76
N ILE A 111 32.77 -2.09 13.86
CA ILE A 111 31.69 -2.27 12.87
C ILE A 111 32.11 -1.69 11.52
N TRP A 112 32.69 -0.50 11.52
CA TRP A 112 33.11 0.19 10.30
C TRP A 112 34.24 -0.53 9.56
N ASP A 113 35.24 -0.99 10.30
CA ASP A 113 36.37 -1.74 9.74
C ASP A 113 35.91 -3.12 9.27
N GLY A 114 35.07 -3.81 10.05
CA GLY A 114 34.44 -5.07 9.62
C GLY A 114 33.67 -4.90 8.30
N PHE A 115 32.96 -3.78 8.14
CA PHE A 115 32.19 -3.49 6.93
C PHE A 115 33.11 -3.19 5.75
N LYS A 116 34.10 -2.29 5.94
CA LYS A 116 35.10 -1.94 4.92
C LYS A 116 35.86 -3.15 4.42
N ASN A 117 36.26 -4.05 5.31
CA ASN A 117 37.02 -5.24 4.98
C ASN A 117 36.17 -6.28 4.22
N ASN A 118 34.84 -6.20 4.31
CA ASN A 118 33.90 -7.13 3.67
C ASN A 118 32.84 -6.41 2.85
N ILE A 119 33.18 -5.31 2.17
CA ILE A 119 32.20 -4.55 1.37
C ILE A 119 31.41 -5.46 0.42
N PRO A 120 32.02 -6.36 -0.38
CA PRO A 120 31.26 -7.19 -1.31
C PRO A 120 30.25 -8.10 -0.62
N VAL A 121 30.64 -8.76 0.46
CA VAL A 121 29.78 -9.70 1.20
C VAL A 121 28.69 -8.94 1.96
N SER A 122 29.03 -7.82 2.58
CA SER A 122 28.08 -6.98 3.33
C SER A 122 27.01 -6.42 2.40
N VAL A 123 27.40 -5.89 1.24
CA VAL A 123 26.47 -5.38 0.22
C VAL A 123 25.59 -6.50 -0.33
N ALA A 124 26.17 -7.66 -0.63
CA ALA A 124 25.41 -8.82 -1.10
C ALA A 124 24.38 -9.29 -0.06
N LEU A 125 24.75 -9.31 1.23
CA LEU A 125 23.86 -9.69 2.32
C LEU A 125 22.70 -8.70 2.47
N VAL A 126 22.99 -7.39 2.49
CA VAL A 126 21.96 -6.34 2.53
C VAL A 126 21.00 -6.46 1.35
N LEU A 127 21.53 -6.65 0.15
CA LEU A 127 20.71 -6.82 -1.05
C LEU A 127 19.85 -8.07 -0.99
N ALA A 128 20.40 -9.21 -0.56
CA ALA A 128 19.66 -10.46 -0.43
C ALA A 128 18.50 -10.34 0.56
N PHE A 129 18.74 -9.74 1.73
CA PHE A 129 17.70 -9.50 2.73
C PHE A 129 16.66 -8.49 2.24
N PHE A 130 17.08 -7.42 1.56
CA PHE A 130 16.16 -6.46 0.96
C PHE A 130 15.21 -7.14 -0.05
N LEU A 131 15.75 -7.94 -0.97
CA LEU A 131 14.94 -8.67 -1.96
C LEU A 131 14.02 -9.70 -1.30
N LEU A 132 14.49 -10.37 -0.23
CA LEU A 132 13.68 -11.31 0.54
C LEU A 132 12.53 -10.61 1.28
N SER A 133 12.77 -9.45 1.89
CA SER A 133 11.70 -8.63 2.48
C SER A 133 10.67 -8.21 1.43
N MET A 134 11.13 -7.80 0.24
CA MET A 134 10.24 -7.38 -0.84
C MET A 134 9.33 -8.50 -1.34
N ILE A 135 9.84 -9.72 -1.51
CA ILE A 135 9.00 -10.84 -1.97
C ILE A 135 7.99 -11.28 -0.90
N LEU A 136 8.38 -11.27 0.37
CA LEU A 136 7.48 -11.54 1.49
C LEU A 136 6.38 -10.49 1.59
N GLN A 137 6.76 -9.21 1.52
CA GLN A 137 5.81 -8.10 1.50
C GLN A 137 4.84 -8.20 0.31
N ALA A 138 5.33 -8.58 -0.87
CA ALA A 138 4.50 -8.80 -2.04
C ALA A 138 3.49 -9.94 -1.83
N PHE A 139 3.89 -11.05 -1.21
CA PHE A 139 2.98 -12.14 -0.87
C PHE A 139 1.84 -11.69 0.05
N PHE A 140 2.16 -10.99 1.15
CA PHE A 140 1.14 -10.53 2.09
C PHE A 140 0.26 -9.41 1.53
N THR A 141 0.83 -8.51 0.74
CA THR A 141 0.08 -7.43 0.06
C THR A 141 -0.89 -8.01 -0.96
N ALA A 142 -0.45 -8.97 -1.79
CA ALA A 142 -1.33 -9.66 -2.73
C ALA A 142 -2.42 -10.47 -2.00
N GLY A 143 -2.08 -11.09 -0.87
CA GLY A 143 -3.03 -11.77 0.00
C GLY A 143 -4.11 -10.82 0.53
N ALA A 144 -3.71 -9.67 1.08
CA ALA A 144 -4.63 -8.66 1.60
C ALA A 144 -5.56 -8.09 0.52
N ILE A 145 -5.03 -7.74 -0.65
CA ILE A 145 -5.84 -7.24 -1.77
C ILE A 145 -6.81 -8.31 -2.26
N GLY A 146 -6.39 -9.57 -2.35
CA GLY A 146 -7.27 -10.68 -2.73
C GLY A 146 -8.41 -10.92 -1.74
N MET A 147 -8.13 -10.83 -0.44
CA MET A 147 -9.15 -10.89 0.60
C MET A 147 -10.11 -9.70 0.53
N ALA A 148 -9.58 -8.48 0.34
CA ALA A 148 -10.38 -7.27 0.18
C ALA A 148 -11.27 -7.33 -1.07
N LYS A 149 -10.77 -7.88 -2.18
CA LYS A 149 -11.54 -8.11 -3.40
C LYS A 149 -12.71 -9.04 -3.12
N LYS A 150 -12.44 -10.21 -2.54
CA LYS A 150 -13.48 -11.19 -2.24
C LYS A 150 -14.50 -10.66 -1.23
N ALA A 151 -14.06 -9.98 -0.17
CA ALA A 151 -14.96 -9.33 0.78
C ALA A 151 -15.84 -8.25 0.12
N SER A 152 -15.32 -7.57 -0.91
CA SER A 152 -16.07 -6.57 -1.67
C SER A 152 -17.05 -7.18 -2.69
N GLU A 153 -16.77 -8.38 -3.21
CA GLU A 153 -17.61 -9.09 -4.19
C GLU A 153 -18.67 -9.99 -3.53
N THR A 154 -18.30 -10.76 -2.50
CA THR A 154 -19.16 -11.78 -1.86
C THR A 154 -19.57 -11.43 -0.43
N GLY A 155 -18.98 -10.39 0.13
CA GLY A 155 -19.29 -9.93 1.47
C GLY A 155 -18.41 -10.52 2.57
N ASP A 156 -17.90 -11.74 2.40
CA ASP A 156 -17.04 -12.42 3.38
C ASP A 156 -15.70 -12.91 2.80
N THR A 157 -14.67 -13.05 3.65
CA THR A 157 -13.36 -13.59 3.28
C THR A 157 -12.73 -14.45 4.39
N VAL A 158 -11.93 -15.44 3.98
CA VAL A 158 -11.26 -16.39 4.87
C VAL A 158 -9.75 -16.44 4.63
N PHE A 159 -9.02 -17.02 5.57
CA PHE A 159 -7.57 -17.16 5.50
C PHE A 159 -7.05 -17.89 4.25
N SER A 160 -7.79 -18.87 3.72
CA SER A 160 -7.38 -19.57 2.48
C SER A 160 -7.38 -18.65 1.25
N ASP A 161 -8.17 -17.57 1.26
CA ASP A 161 -8.18 -16.57 0.19
C ASP A 161 -6.88 -15.76 0.17
N MET A 162 -6.32 -15.47 1.35
CA MET A 162 -5.00 -14.85 1.48
C MET A 162 -3.94 -15.68 0.78
N PHE A 163 -3.86 -16.98 1.12
CA PHE A 163 -2.86 -17.89 0.57
C PHE A 163 -3.01 -18.05 -0.94
N ARG A 164 -4.25 -18.21 -1.43
CA ARG A 164 -4.53 -18.35 -2.86
C ARG A 164 -4.10 -17.12 -3.65
N SER A 165 -4.48 -15.92 -3.20
CA SER A 165 -4.10 -14.67 -3.88
C SER A 165 -2.61 -14.37 -3.75
N GLY A 166 -2.05 -14.56 -2.55
CA GLY A 166 -0.63 -14.37 -2.28
C GLY A 166 0.23 -15.26 -3.17
N TRP A 167 -0.04 -16.56 -3.24
CA TRP A 167 0.75 -17.46 -4.07
C TRP A 167 0.62 -17.16 -5.56
N LYS A 168 -0.60 -16.85 -6.02
CA LYS A 168 -0.89 -16.57 -7.43
C LYS A 168 -0.20 -15.30 -7.93
N ASN A 169 -0.18 -14.23 -7.12
CA ASN A 169 0.21 -12.90 -7.56
C ASN A 169 1.54 -12.39 -6.95
N SER A 170 2.09 -13.04 -5.91
CA SER A 170 3.28 -12.58 -5.17
C SER A 170 4.45 -12.25 -6.07
N PHE A 171 4.84 -13.14 -6.98
CA PHE A 171 6.02 -12.93 -7.83
C PHE A 171 5.81 -11.76 -8.81
N ARG A 172 4.62 -11.64 -9.40
CA ARG A 172 4.28 -10.52 -10.29
C ARG A 172 4.24 -9.20 -9.52
N LEU A 173 3.69 -9.21 -8.30
CA LEU A 173 3.66 -8.03 -7.45
C LEU A 173 5.05 -7.65 -6.93
N PHE A 174 5.91 -8.64 -6.67
CA PHE A 174 7.32 -8.44 -6.35
C PHE A 174 8.04 -7.73 -7.51
N LEU A 175 7.89 -8.21 -8.75
CA LEU A 175 8.49 -7.56 -9.92
C LEU A 175 7.95 -6.13 -10.13
N THR A 176 6.65 -5.92 -9.94
CA THR A 176 6.04 -4.58 -10.01
C THR A 176 6.60 -3.66 -8.94
N SER A 177 6.75 -4.16 -7.72
CA SER A 177 7.33 -3.42 -6.60
C SER A 177 8.81 -3.13 -6.83
N LEU A 178 9.55 -4.05 -7.46
CA LEU A 178 10.95 -3.84 -7.86
C LEU A 178 11.06 -2.73 -8.91
N LEU A 179 10.19 -2.74 -9.92
CA LEU A 179 10.14 -1.66 -10.92
C LEU A 179 9.81 -0.31 -10.27
N LEU A 180 8.83 -0.27 -9.35
CA LEU A 180 8.52 0.93 -8.57
C LEU A 180 9.71 1.40 -7.72
N ALA A 181 10.40 0.48 -7.05
CA ALA A 181 11.59 0.79 -6.24
C ALA A 181 12.72 1.36 -7.10
N LEU A 182 12.95 0.82 -8.30
CA LEU A 182 13.93 1.36 -9.25
C LEU A 182 13.55 2.76 -9.74
N MET A 183 12.26 3.02 -10.00
CA MET A 183 11.78 4.37 -10.34
C MET A 183 12.00 5.33 -9.16
N VAL A 184 11.69 4.92 -7.94
CA VAL A 184 11.97 5.72 -6.72
C VAL A 184 13.47 6.04 -6.60
N LEU A 185 14.33 5.04 -6.83
CA LEU A 185 15.79 5.17 -6.79
C LEU A 185 16.32 6.15 -7.85
N ALA A 186 15.71 6.16 -9.05
CA ALA A 186 16.08 7.09 -10.11
C ALA A 186 15.96 8.57 -9.68
N GLY A 187 15.11 8.88 -8.70
CA GLY A 187 14.97 10.23 -8.14
C GLY A 187 16.22 10.78 -7.43
N ILE A 188 17.19 9.91 -7.06
CA ILE A 188 18.45 10.33 -6.41
C ILE A 188 19.22 11.36 -7.26
N VAL A 189 19.02 11.37 -8.59
CA VAL A 189 19.61 12.35 -9.51
C VAL A 189 19.36 13.81 -9.10
N PHE A 190 18.26 14.10 -8.40
CA PHE A 190 17.97 15.46 -7.91
C PHE A 190 18.90 15.90 -6.77
N ILE A 191 19.43 14.96 -5.98
CA ILE A 191 20.30 15.23 -4.83
C ILE A 191 21.77 15.37 -5.27
N VAL A 192 22.18 14.64 -6.31
CA VAL A 192 23.58 14.54 -6.78
C VAL A 192 24.25 15.91 -6.98
N PRO A 193 23.65 16.89 -7.69
CA PRO A 193 24.29 18.19 -7.89
C PRO A 193 24.61 18.90 -6.57
N GLY A 194 23.67 18.88 -5.62
CA GLY A 194 23.85 19.51 -4.30
C GLY A 194 24.99 18.86 -3.51
N ALA A 195 25.04 17.53 -3.49
CA ALA A 195 26.10 16.79 -2.82
C ALA A 195 27.49 17.10 -3.42
N LEU A 196 27.59 17.17 -4.75
CA LEU A 196 28.85 17.52 -5.44
C LEU A 196 29.30 18.96 -5.16
N THR A 197 28.36 19.92 -5.01
CA THR A 197 28.72 21.32 -4.72
C THR A 197 29.28 21.55 -3.32
N ILE A 198 28.92 20.70 -2.36
CA ILE A 198 29.41 20.76 -0.98
C ILE A 198 30.85 20.21 -0.90
N GLY A 199 31.20 19.23 -1.74
CA GLY A 199 32.52 18.62 -1.80
C GLY A 199 32.83 17.75 -0.59
N ASP A 200 33.08 18.36 0.57
CA ASP A 200 33.37 17.66 1.83
C ASP A 200 32.16 17.66 2.76
N LEU A 201 31.38 16.57 2.72
CA LEU A 201 30.23 16.37 3.60
C LEU A 201 30.63 16.26 5.08
N ASN A 202 31.90 15.94 5.42
CA ASN A 202 32.35 15.90 6.82
C ASN A 202 32.39 17.30 7.45
N SER A 203 32.58 18.35 6.64
CA SER A 203 32.56 19.73 7.10
C SER A 203 31.19 20.14 7.67
N LEU A 204 30.09 19.58 7.14
CA LEU A 204 28.73 19.79 7.64
C LEU A 204 28.46 19.08 8.96
N VAL A 205 29.09 17.92 9.17
CA VAL A 205 28.95 17.14 10.41
C VAL A 205 29.69 17.81 11.56
N HIS A 206 30.87 18.39 11.28
CA HIS A 206 31.69 19.03 12.31
C HIS A 206 31.26 20.47 12.62
N ASN A 207 30.65 21.19 11.67
CA ASN A 207 30.23 22.59 11.84
C ASN A 207 28.83 22.85 11.21
N PRO A 208 27.75 22.39 11.86
CA PRO A 208 26.38 22.48 11.31
C PRO A 208 25.84 23.92 11.18
N GLY A 209 26.49 24.91 11.79
CA GLY A 209 26.07 26.32 11.78
C GLY A 209 26.74 27.20 10.72
N LEU A 210 27.73 26.70 9.97
CA LEU A 210 28.38 27.49 8.93
C LEU A 210 27.57 27.41 7.61
N PRO A 211 27.32 28.54 6.94
CA PRO A 211 26.67 28.52 5.63
C PRO A 211 27.62 27.89 4.60
N VAL A 212 27.50 26.58 4.39
CA VAL A 212 28.30 25.83 3.42
C VAL A 212 27.77 26.11 2.02
N LYS A 213 28.69 26.47 1.12
CA LYS A 213 28.40 26.64 -0.30
C LYS A 213 27.76 25.35 -0.83
N GLY A 214 26.57 25.45 -1.42
CA GLY A 214 25.85 24.29 -1.95
C GLY A 214 24.71 23.75 -1.07
N MET A 215 24.56 24.19 0.19
CA MET A 215 23.46 23.75 1.06
C MET A 215 22.08 24.10 0.47
N GLY A 216 21.93 25.27 -0.15
CA GLY A 216 20.69 25.64 -0.85
C GLY A 216 20.39 24.75 -2.06
N VAL A 217 21.42 24.32 -2.79
CA VAL A 217 21.27 23.41 -3.95
C VAL A 217 20.90 22.00 -3.47
N LEU A 218 21.52 21.54 -2.39
CA LEU A 218 21.17 20.26 -1.75
C LEU A 218 19.72 20.28 -1.23
N GLY A 219 19.33 21.35 -0.53
CA GLY A 219 17.95 21.52 -0.04
C GLY A 219 16.92 21.53 -1.17
N ALA A 220 17.19 22.26 -2.26
CA ALA A 220 16.35 22.23 -3.46
C ALA A 220 16.27 20.84 -4.09
N GLY A 221 17.40 20.12 -4.16
CA GLY A 221 17.47 18.75 -4.65
C GLY A 221 16.62 17.78 -3.83
N VAL A 222 16.72 17.85 -2.50
CA VAL A 222 15.87 17.06 -1.57
C VAL A 222 14.40 17.41 -1.76
N MET A 223 14.04 18.69 -1.87
CA MET A 223 12.66 19.12 -2.10
C MET A 223 12.10 18.58 -3.42
N LEU A 224 12.87 18.66 -4.52
CA LEU A 224 12.49 18.08 -5.82
C LEU A 224 12.33 16.57 -5.74
N TRP A 225 13.24 15.88 -5.03
CA TRP A 225 13.12 14.45 -4.80
C TRP A 225 11.85 14.10 -4.01
N THR A 226 11.50 14.86 -2.96
CA THR A 226 10.24 14.67 -2.22
C THR A 226 9.03 14.83 -3.14
N VAL A 227 8.98 15.88 -3.96
CA VAL A 227 7.88 16.07 -4.93
C VAL A 227 7.81 14.92 -5.91
N TYR A 228 8.96 14.44 -6.41
CA TYR A 228 9.04 13.27 -7.29
C TYR A 228 8.47 12.01 -6.65
N LEU A 229 8.82 11.72 -5.39
CA LEU A 229 8.29 10.59 -4.63
C LEU A 229 6.78 10.68 -4.45
N LEU A 230 6.27 11.88 -4.13
CA LEU A 230 4.83 12.12 -4.00
C LEU A 230 4.11 11.83 -5.32
N VAL A 231 4.61 12.34 -6.44
CA VAL A 231 4.03 12.11 -7.77
C VAL A 231 3.98 10.62 -8.09
N ILE A 232 5.08 9.89 -7.93
CA ILE A 232 5.10 8.43 -8.16
C ILE A 232 4.11 7.70 -7.25
N SER A 233 4.06 8.06 -5.96
CA SER A 233 3.18 7.41 -5.00
C SER A 233 1.69 7.57 -5.34
N ILE A 234 1.31 8.71 -5.93
CA ILE A 234 -0.06 8.99 -6.35
C ILE A 234 -0.36 8.30 -7.68
N LEU A 235 0.53 8.45 -8.67
CA LEU A 235 0.34 7.92 -10.02
C LEU A 235 0.21 6.39 -10.05
N PHE A 236 0.97 5.69 -9.20
CA PHE A 236 1.02 4.23 -9.18
C PHE A 236 0.35 3.61 -7.95
N SER A 237 -0.44 4.38 -7.19
CA SER A 237 -1.15 3.88 -5.99
C SER A 237 -2.02 2.66 -6.27
N LEU A 238 -2.63 2.60 -7.47
CA LEU A 238 -3.51 1.53 -7.90
C LEU A 238 -2.84 0.39 -8.67
N ALA A 239 -1.55 0.49 -8.99
CA ALA A 239 -0.85 -0.59 -9.70
C ALA A 239 -0.87 -1.95 -8.96
N PRO A 240 -0.67 -2.02 -7.62
CA PRO A 240 -0.81 -3.27 -6.88
C PRO A 240 -2.22 -3.87 -6.98
N TYR A 241 -3.25 -3.02 -6.98
CA TYR A 241 -4.65 -3.44 -7.01
C TYR A 241 -5.04 -3.93 -8.40
N ALA A 242 -4.66 -3.20 -9.45
CA ALA A 242 -4.83 -3.64 -10.83
C ALA A 242 -4.18 -5.00 -11.09
N LEU A 243 -2.94 -5.18 -10.61
CA LEU A 243 -2.24 -6.45 -10.75
C LEU A 243 -2.98 -7.62 -10.12
N VAL A 244 -3.42 -7.47 -8.88
CA VAL A 244 -4.01 -8.57 -8.12
C VAL A 244 -5.45 -8.85 -8.54
N ILE A 245 -6.22 -7.81 -8.87
CA ILE A 245 -7.64 -7.92 -9.19
C ILE A 245 -7.85 -8.46 -10.62
N ASP A 246 -7.02 -8.00 -11.57
CA ASP A 246 -7.09 -8.34 -12.99
C ASP A 246 -6.01 -9.33 -13.43
N GLU A 247 -5.15 -9.74 -12.51
CA GLU A 247 -4.11 -10.76 -12.73
C GLU A 247 -3.14 -10.39 -13.87
N LEU A 248 -2.81 -9.10 -13.94
CA LEU A 248 -1.97 -8.53 -14.98
C LEU A 248 -0.48 -8.86 -14.79
N ASP A 249 0.28 -8.74 -15.88
CA ASP A 249 1.74 -8.76 -15.83
C ASP A 249 2.29 -7.44 -15.26
N PRO A 250 3.53 -7.43 -14.72
CA PRO A 250 4.04 -6.28 -13.95
C PRO A 250 4.01 -4.94 -14.68
N LEU A 251 4.41 -4.90 -15.95
CA LEU A 251 4.40 -3.67 -16.73
C LEU A 251 2.97 -3.23 -17.09
N ASP A 252 2.09 -4.17 -17.36
CA ASP A 252 0.71 -3.87 -17.72
C ASP A 252 -0.09 -3.43 -16.50
N ALA A 253 0.24 -3.93 -15.31
CA ALA A 253 -0.28 -3.42 -14.04
C ALA A 253 0.10 -1.95 -13.79
N LEU A 254 1.33 -1.55 -14.09
CA LEU A 254 1.75 -0.14 -13.98
C LEU A 254 1.00 0.74 -14.99
N LYS A 255 0.83 0.28 -16.23
CA LYS A 255 0.05 0.99 -17.25
C LYS A 255 -1.43 1.09 -16.85
N ALA A 256 -2.02 0.02 -16.33
CA ALA A 256 -3.41 -0.02 -15.87
C ALA A 256 -3.60 0.93 -14.68
N GLY A 257 -2.69 0.91 -13.70
CA GLY A 257 -2.72 1.85 -12.57
C GLY A 257 -2.63 3.31 -13.02
N TYR A 258 -1.72 3.63 -13.94
CA TYR A 258 -1.61 4.97 -14.52
C TYR A 258 -2.84 5.37 -15.33
N GLY A 259 -3.36 4.46 -16.15
CA GLY A 259 -4.59 4.67 -16.93
C GLY A 259 -5.79 4.94 -16.04
N PHE A 260 -5.95 4.15 -14.97
CA PHE A 260 -7.00 4.36 -13.97
C PHE A 260 -6.86 5.72 -13.29
N PHE A 261 -5.65 6.10 -12.88
CA PHE A 261 -5.41 7.42 -12.30
C PHE A 261 -5.81 8.54 -13.27
N MET A 262 -5.47 8.42 -14.56
CA MET A 262 -5.81 9.44 -15.56
C MET A 262 -7.32 9.57 -15.78
N SER A 263 -8.07 8.48 -15.65
CA SER A 263 -9.53 8.47 -15.72
C SER A 263 -10.19 8.99 -14.44
N ASN A 264 -9.61 8.72 -13.26
CA ASN A 264 -10.21 8.96 -11.94
C ASN A 264 -9.33 9.83 -11.02
N LYS A 265 -8.76 10.92 -11.57
CA LYS A 265 -7.72 11.73 -10.89
C LYS A 265 -8.11 12.21 -9.50
N LEU A 266 -9.32 12.78 -9.37
CA LEU A 266 -9.77 13.38 -8.11
C LEU A 266 -9.98 12.33 -7.03
N ASP A 267 -10.57 11.21 -7.40
CA ASP A 267 -10.92 10.13 -6.50
C ASP A 267 -9.70 9.40 -5.96
N VAL A 268 -8.75 9.10 -6.84
CA VAL A 268 -7.45 8.55 -6.43
C VAL A 268 -6.71 9.55 -5.54
N PHE A 269 -6.74 10.84 -5.88
CA PHE A 269 -6.12 11.88 -5.06
C PHE A 269 -6.76 12.03 -3.68
N PHE A 270 -8.10 12.00 -3.59
CA PHE A 270 -8.82 12.07 -2.32
C PHE A 270 -8.56 10.85 -1.46
N LEU A 271 -8.59 9.64 -2.02
CA LEU A 271 -8.32 8.43 -1.26
C LEU A 271 -6.85 8.34 -0.82
N TRP A 272 -5.92 8.80 -1.66
CA TRP A 272 -4.51 8.93 -1.30
C TRP A 272 -4.31 9.92 -0.15
N THR A 273 -4.89 11.12 -0.26
CA THR A 273 -4.82 12.15 0.78
C THR A 273 -5.46 11.68 2.08
N PHE A 274 -6.59 10.95 2.00
CA PHE A 274 -7.23 10.34 3.15
C PHE A 274 -6.33 9.29 3.82
N SER A 275 -5.74 8.39 3.04
CA SER A 275 -4.84 7.34 3.55
C SER A 275 -3.62 7.95 4.25
N VAL A 276 -3.00 8.96 3.62
CA VAL A 276 -1.87 9.69 4.19
C VAL A 276 -2.29 10.49 5.43
N GLY A 277 -3.44 11.14 5.38
CA GLY A 277 -4.01 11.89 6.52
C GLY A 277 -4.25 11.01 7.75
N LEU A 278 -4.73 9.78 7.57
CA LEU A 278 -4.87 8.83 8.68
C LEU A 278 -3.52 8.47 9.32
N ALA A 279 -2.48 8.28 8.51
CA ALA A 279 -1.13 8.03 9.02
C ALA A 279 -0.58 9.24 9.79
N PHE A 280 -0.79 10.45 9.30
CA PHE A 280 -0.42 11.69 9.99
C PHE A 280 -1.15 11.85 11.32
N VAL A 281 -2.47 11.61 11.36
CA VAL A 281 -3.25 11.67 12.61
C VAL A 281 -2.73 10.67 13.64
N ASN A 282 -2.41 9.44 13.24
CA ASN A 282 -1.83 8.44 14.13
C ASN A 282 -0.48 8.89 14.71
N GLY A 283 0.39 9.46 13.87
CA GLY A 283 1.67 10.03 14.32
C GLY A 283 1.50 11.20 15.29
N PHE A 284 0.60 12.12 14.95
CA PHE A 284 0.30 13.29 15.78
C PHE A 284 -0.27 12.91 17.16
N ILE A 285 -1.14 11.90 17.23
CA ILE A 285 -1.66 11.37 18.50
C ILE A 285 -0.52 10.82 19.36
N GLY A 286 0.44 10.10 18.76
CA GLY A 286 1.61 9.58 19.48
C GLY A 286 2.49 10.67 20.08
N GLU A 287 2.68 11.76 19.35
CA GLU A 287 3.43 12.91 19.84
C GLU A 287 2.67 13.70 20.91
N LEU A 288 1.38 13.97 20.70
CA LEU A 288 0.54 14.74 21.61
C LEU A 288 0.32 14.07 22.97
N LEU A 289 0.11 12.74 22.97
CA LEU A 289 -0.13 11.96 24.18
C LEU A 289 1.16 11.56 24.91
N GLY A 290 2.33 11.90 24.34
CA GLY A 290 3.64 11.57 24.89
C GLY A 290 4.09 10.17 24.47
N SER A 291 4.97 10.12 23.46
CA SER A 291 5.57 8.87 22.96
C SER A 291 6.44 8.14 24.00
N GLU A 292 6.80 8.83 25.09
CA GLU A 292 7.51 8.23 26.24
C GLU A 292 6.60 7.31 27.07
N ILE A 293 5.27 7.49 26.99
CA ILE A 293 4.32 6.58 27.63
C ILE A 293 4.29 5.29 26.82
N LEU A 294 4.84 4.22 27.38
CA LEU A 294 4.95 2.91 26.74
C LEU A 294 3.62 2.42 26.14
N LEU A 295 2.48 2.63 26.84
CA LEU A 295 1.16 2.25 26.32
C LEU A 295 0.77 3.03 25.05
N VAL A 296 1.02 4.34 25.01
CA VAL A 296 0.74 5.18 23.84
C VAL A 296 1.61 4.76 22.67
N SER A 297 2.89 4.51 22.91
CA SER A 297 3.84 4.03 21.90
C SER A 297 3.41 2.68 21.31
N ILE A 298 3.04 1.71 22.15
CA ILE A 298 2.52 0.41 21.69
C ILE A 298 1.26 0.59 20.85
N ILE A 299 0.28 1.37 21.32
CA ILE A 299 -0.99 1.54 20.61
C ILE A 299 -0.76 2.18 19.23
N THR A 300 -0.05 3.31 19.19
CA THR A 300 0.23 4.04 17.95
C THR A 300 1.10 3.25 16.97
N TYR A 301 1.89 2.30 17.45
CA TYR A 301 2.63 1.35 16.63
C TYR A 301 1.74 0.29 15.97
N PHE A 302 0.78 -0.27 16.71
CA PHE A 302 -0.08 -1.35 16.21
C PHE A 302 -1.31 -0.86 15.43
N VAL A 303 -1.80 0.35 15.68
CA VAL A 303 -2.95 0.93 14.97
C VAL A 303 -2.77 0.94 13.44
N PRO A 304 -1.62 1.36 12.87
CA PRO A 304 -1.39 1.28 11.43
C PRO A 304 -1.54 -0.14 10.87
N MET A 305 -1.05 -1.14 11.58
CA MET A 305 -1.06 -2.54 11.15
C MET A 305 -2.45 -3.18 11.26
N ILE A 306 -3.16 -2.92 12.35
CA ILE A 306 -4.44 -3.59 12.66
C ILE A 306 -5.63 -2.86 12.05
N ILE A 307 -5.56 -1.54 11.91
CA ILE A 307 -6.68 -0.69 11.48
C ILE A 307 -6.37 -0.04 10.14
N LEU A 308 -5.33 0.79 10.06
CA LEU A 308 -5.18 1.69 8.91
C LEU A 308 -4.85 0.94 7.60
N GLN A 309 -3.89 0.03 7.62
CA GLN A 309 -3.49 -0.75 6.46
C GLN A 309 -4.62 -1.64 5.92
N PRO A 310 -5.29 -2.49 6.73
CA PRO A 310 -6.39 -3.32 6.23
C PRO A 310 -7.59 -2.48 5.77
N PHE A 311 -7.93 -1.40 6.48
CA PHE A 311 -9.02 -0.52 6.09
C PHE A 311 -8.74 0.17 4.75
N THR A 312 -7.55 0.78 4.60
CA THR A 312 -7.17 1.45 3.34
C THR A 312 -7.12 0.47 2.18
N ALA A 313 -6.63 -0.76 2.38
CA ALA A 313 -6.65 -1.77 1.33
C ALA A 313 -8.05 -2.14 0.85
N VAL A 314 -9.04 -2.20 1.75
CA VAL A 314 -10.45 -2.37 1.37
C VAL A 314 -10.95 -1.18 0.55
N LEU A 315 -10.65 0.05 0.97
CA LEU A 315 -11.07 1.25 0.24
C LEU A 315 -10.47 1.32 -1.17
N TRP A 316 -9.16 1.08 -1.29
CA TRP A 316 -8.48 1.06 -2.58
C TRP A 316 -9.01 -0.03 -3.50
N THR A 317 -9.26 -1.22 -2.95
CA THR A 317 -9.85 -2.33 -3.70
C THR A 317 -11.25 -1.99 -4.19
N ARG A 318 -12.11 -1.42 -3.33
CA ARG A 318 -13.46 -1.00 -3.73
C ARG A 318 -13.43 0.10 -4.79
N LEU A 319 -12.56 1.10 -4.64
CA LEU A 319 -12.41 2.18 -5.62
C LEU A 319 -12.06 1.61 -7.00
N TYR A 320 -11.10 0.68 -7.05
CA TYR A 320 -10.70 0.03 -8.30
C TYR A 320 -11.86 -0.76 -8.93
N LEU A 321 -12.56 -1.57 -8.14
CA LEU A 321 -13.69 -2.38 -8.61
C LEU A 321 -14.86 -1.52 -9.12
N LEU A 322 -15.15 -0.38 -8.48
CA LEU A 322 -16.17 0.57 -8.93
C LEU A 322 -15.80 1.23 -10.26
N GLY A 323 -14.53 1.63 -10.40
CA GLY A 323 -14.05 2.27 -11.63
C GLY A 323 -14.09 1.34 -12.84
N GLU A 324 -13.96 0.02 -12.62
CA GLU A 324 -14.08 -1.03 -13.65
C GLU A 324 -15.52 -1.60 -13.78
N GLU A 325 -16.53 -0.91 -13.24
CA GLU A 325 -17.96 -1.27 -13.31
C GLU A 325 -18.30 -2.70 -12.81
N ARG A 326 -17.52 -3.24 -11.87
CA ARG A 326 -17.78 -4.57 -11.31
C ARG A 326 -18.92 -4.53 -10.29
N LYS A 327 -19.71 -5.61 -10.26
CA LYS A 327 -20.79 -5.78 -9.27
C LYS A 327 -20.19 -5.93 -7.89
N LEU A 328 -20.45 -4.95 -7.02
CA LEU A 328 -20.05 -4.98 -5.62
C LEU A 328 -21.19 -5.48 -4.73
N TYR A 329 -20.80 -6.20 -3.69
CA TYR A 329 -21.70 -6.58 -2.62
C TYR A 329 -22.20 -5.33 -1.87
N ASN A 330 -23.51 -5.24 -1.71
CA ASN A 330 -24.17 -4.19 -0.93
C ASN A 330 -24.57 -4.73 0.45
N PRO A 331 -23.96 -4.24 1.56
CA PRO A 331 -24.32 -4.67 2.92
C PRO A 331 -25.78 -4.43 3.29
N ASP A 332 -26.42 -3.46 2.66
CA ASP A 332 -27.81 -3.08 2.95
C ASP A 332 -28.81 -4.12 2.39
N ASP A 333 -28.39 -4.98 1.44
CA ASP A 333 -29.24 -6.04 0.86
C ASP A 333 -29.59 -7.15 1.87
N LEU A 334 -28.82 -7.29 2.96
CA LEU A 334 -29.14 -8.22 4.07
C LEU A 334 -30.22 -7.69 5.01
N LEU A 335 -30.43 -6.37 5.05
CA LEU A 335 -31.44 -5.74 5.90
C LEU A 335 -32.79 -5.62 5.17
N SER A 336 -32.78 -5.65 3.84
CA SER A 336 -33.97 -5.91 3.03
C SER A 336 -34.27 -7.41 3.00
N GLY A 337 -35.00 -7.90 4.01
CA GLY A 337 -35.71 -9.18 3.86
C GLY A 337 -36.65 -9.15 2.64
N PRO A 338 -37.13 -10.31 2.15
CA PRO A 338 -38.12 -10.37 1.08
C PRO A 338 -39.43 -9.60 1.39
N ASP A 339 -39.62 -9.23 2.66
CA ASP A 339 -40.76 -8.49 3.16
C ASP A 339 -40.29 -7.11 3.66
N GLY A 340 -39.99 -6.21 2.74
CA GLY A 340 -39.97 -4.78 3.04
C GLY A 340 -41.41 -4.33 3.32
N LEU A 341 -41.73 -4.13 4.60
CA LEU A 341 -42.92 -3.42 5.06
C LEU A 341 -42.61 -1.93 5.18
#